data_AF-A0A0M9G3W6-F1
#
_entry.id   AF-A0A0M9G3W6-F1
#
_cell.length_a   1.000
_cell.length_b   1.000
_cell.length_c   1.000
_cell.angle_alpha   90.00
_cell.angle_beta   90.00
_cell.angle_gamma   90.00
#
_symmetry.space_group_name_H-M   'P 1'
#
loop_
_entity.id
_entity.type
_entity.pdbx_description
1 polymer ?
#
loop_
_entity_poly.entity_id
_entity_poly.type
_entity_poly.pdbx_seq_one_letter_code
_entity_poly.pdbx_strand_id
1 'polypeptide(L)'
;MLRFVPRRLAIGAYTLFMMEQKNNPKLKGLRIAERGKMTSKLYKSLSPADKASLEKRAAAHPSLQRKDKAPKAAKAAKGAKTGAARTPSEYAKFVQANIGRFDKLPHLDRMKAVAKLWKQQQTRTGK
;
A
#
# COMPACT_ATOMS: atom_id res chain seq x y z
N MET A 1 -31.04 26.65 10.21
CA MET A 1 -29.80 26.08 10.79
C MET A 1 -29.76 24.58 10.52
N LEU A 2 -29.03 24.13 9.49
CA LEU A 2 -28.86 22.71 9.18
C LEU A 2 -27.82 22.11 10.14
N ARG A 3 -28.27 21.29 11.10
CA ARG A 3 -27.39 20.54 11.99
C ARG A 3 -26.69 19.45 11.17
N PHE A 4 -25.42 19.66 10.85
CA PHE A 4 -24.54 18.62 10.31
C PHE A 4 -24.27 17.61 11.43
N VAL A 5 -25.12 16.59 11.54
CA VAL A 5 -24.84 15.45 12.43
C VAL A 5 -23.72 14.64 11.77
N PRO A 6 -22.56 14.47 12.43
CA PRO A 6 -21.51 13.64 11.88
C PRO A 6 -22.05 12.21 11.81
N ARG A 7 -22.37 11.75 10.58
CA ARG A 7 -22.70 10.36 10.32
C ARG A 7 -21.46 9.55 10.64
N ARG A 8 -21.39 8.97 11.85
CA ARG A 8 -20.42 7.91 12.14
C ARG A 8 -20.64 6.85 11.07
N LEU A 9 -19.66 6.64 10.21
CA LEU A 9 -19.73 5.67 9.13
C LEU A 9 -19.71 4.27 9.76
N ALA A 10 -20.87 3.75 10.13
CA ALA A 10 -21.01 2.41 10.64
C ALA A 10 -20.38 1.41 9.67
N ILE A 11 -19.76 0.38 10.22
CA ILE A 11 -19.13 -0.66 9.41
C ILE A 11 -20.25 -1.52 8.79
N GLY A 12 -20.06 -1.97 7.54
CA GLY A 12 -21.03 -2.88 6.91
C GLY A 12 -21.06 -4.26 7.57
N ALA A 13 -22.22 -4.93 7.57
CA ALA A 13 -22.41 -6.23 8.20
C ALA A 13 -21.42 -7.31 7.73
N TYR A 14 -21.12 -7.34 6.43
CA TYR A 14 -20.12 -8.26 5.87
C TYR A 14 -18.69 -7.99 6.40
N THR A 15 -18.34 -6.72 6.60
CA THR A 15 -17.01 -6.35 7.13
C THR A 15 -16.87 -6.79 8.59
N LEU A 16 -17.92 -6.63 9.39
CA LEU A 16 -17.94 -7.15 10.75
C LEU A 16 -17.80 -8.68 10.76
N PHE A 17 -18.55 -9.37 9.90
CA PHE A 17 -18.45 -10.82 9.75
C PHE A 17 -17.03 -11.27 9.38
N MET A 18 -16.34 -10.57 8.46
CA MET A 18 -14.93 -10.87 8.14
C MET A 18 -14.00 -10.67 9.34
N MET A 19 -14.23 -9.67 10.18
CA MET A 19 -13.45 -9.44 11.40
C MET A 19 -13.65 -10.55 12.43
N GLU A 20 -14.88 -11.04 12.58
CA GLU A 20 -15.20 -12.17 13.47
C GLU A 20 -14.55 -13.48 12.98
N GLN A 21 -14.56 -13.72 11.66
CA GLN A 21 -14.02 -14.93 11.05
C GLN A 21 -12.48 -14.94 10.89
N LYS A 22 -11.77 -13.87 11.32
CA LYS A 22 -10.31 -13.74 11.14
C LYS A 22 -9.49 -14.88 11.78
N ASN A 23 -10.01 -15.46 12.86
CA ASN A 23 -9.35 -16.51 13.64
C ASN A 23 -9.90 -17.91 13.35
N ASN A 24 -10.80 -18.06 12.38
CA ASN A 24 -11.43 -19.34 12.09
C ASN A 24 -10.37 -20.36 11.59
N PRO A 25 -10.23 -21.52 12.24
CA PRO A 25 -9.25 -22.54 11.84
C PRO A 25 -9.45 -23.04 10.41
N LYS A 26 -10.68 -23.06 9.89
CA LYS A 26 -10.99 -23.45 8.49
C LYS A 26 -10.42 -22.48 7.45
N LEU A 27 -10.07 -21.27 7.89
CA LEU A 27 -9.51 -20.21 7.05
C LEU A 27 -7.99 -20.01 7.29
N LYS A 28 -7.42 -20.72 8.27
CA LYS A 28 -5.98 -20.71 8.54
C LYS A 28 -5.29 -21.64 7.53
N GLY A 29 -4.24 -21.15 6.90
CA GLY A 29 -3.47 -21.88 5.87
C GLY A 29 -3.90 -21.60 4.42
N LEU A 30 -5.10 -21.05 4.19
CA LEU A 30 -5.54 -20.65 2.84
C LEU A 30 -4.87 -19.35 2.39
N ARG A 31 -4.67 -19.22 1.08
CA ARG A 31 -4.17 -17.95 0.49
C ARG A 31 -5.22 -16.86 0.72
N ILE A 32 -4.78 -15.61 0.89
CA ILE A 32 -5.66 -14.47 1.20
C ILE A 32 -6.83 -14.35 0.20
N ALA A 33 -6.57 -14.59 -1.09
CA ALA A 33 -7.59 -14.55 -2.14
C ALA A 33 -8.68 -15.62 -1.96
N GLU A 34 -8.30 -16.85 -1.60
CA GLU A 34 -9.23 -17.96 -1.37
C GLU A 34 -10.04 -17.74 -0.08
N ARG A 35 -9.39 -17.16 0.93
CA ARG A 35 -10.02 -16.80 2.20
C ARG A 35 -11.20 -15.87 1.99
N GLY A 36 -11.04 -14.84 1.14
CA GLY A 36 -12.13 -13.92 0.78
C GLY A 36 -13.29 -14.62 0.04
N LYS A 37 -12.98 -15.57 -0.86
CA LYS A 37 -14.02 -16.36 -1.53
C LYS A 37 -14.80 -17.21 -0.54
N MET A 38 -14.12 -17.88 0.38
CA MET A 38 -14.76 -18.74 1.39
C MET A 38 -15.59 -17.94 2.39
N THR A 39 -15.10 -16.81 2.88
CA THR A 39 -15.90 -15.95 3.77
C THR A 39 -17.13 -15.40 3.06
N SER A 40 -17.05 -15.07 1.76
CA SER A 40 -18.22 -14.62 1.00
C SER A 40 -19.28 -15.72 0.87
N LYS A 41 -18.87 -16.97 0.65
CA LYS A 41 -19.78 -18.13 0.61
C LYS A 41 -20.46 -18.34 1.97
N LEU A 42 -19.68 -18.32 3.06
CA LEU A 42 -20.19 -18.48 4.43
C LEU A 42 -21.19 -17.37 4.80
N TYR A 43 -20.92 -16.13 4.39
CA TYR A 43 -21.83 -15.02 4.64
C TYR A 43 -23.16 -15.18 3.88
N LYS A 44 -23.10 -15.65 2.62
CA LYS A 44 -24.29 -15.88 1.82
C LYS A 44 -25.18 -16.99 2.39
N SER A 45 -24.57 -18.05 2.95
CA SER A 45 -25.28 -19.16 3.59
C SER A 45 -25.90 -18.84 4.96
N LEU A 46 -25.66 -17.65 5.53
CA LEU A 46 -26.30 -17.24 6.79
C LEU A 46 -27.81 -17.06 6.61
N SER A 47 -28.56 -17.41 7.66
CA SER A 47 -30.01 -17.17 7.72
C SER A 47 -30.32 -15.66 7.70
N PRO A 48 -31.52 -15.27 7.25
CA PRO A 48 -31.94 -13.86 7.30
C PRO A 48 -31.91 -13.28 8.73
N ALA A 49 -32.22 -14.10 9.74
CA ALA A 49 -32.19 -13.68 11.15
C ALA A 49 -30.76 -13.36 11.62
N ASP A 50 -29.79 -14.19 11.24
CA ASP A 50 -28.37 -13.97 11.58
C ASP A 50 -27.81 -12.75 10.85
N LYS A 51 -28.26 -12.49 9.61
CA LYS A 51 -27.90 -11.28 8.87
C LYS A 51 -28.42 -10.02 9.56
N ALA A 52 -29.68 -10.04 10.02
CA ALA A 52 -30.27 -8.92 10.76
C ALA A 52 -29.56 -8.66 12.09
N SER A 53 -29.16 -9.71 12.82
CA SER A 53 -28.38 -9.56 14.06
C SER A 53 -26.98 -8.99 13.79
N LEU A 54 -26.32 -9.41 12.71
CA LEU A 54 -25.05 -8.85 12.25
C LEU A 54 -25.17 -7.39 11.85
N GLU A 55 -26.24 -6.99 11.16
CA GLU A 55 -26.49 -5.60 10.78
C GLU A 55 -26.65 -4.68 11.99
N LYS A 56 -27.43 -5.11 12.99
CA LYS A 56 -27.59 -4.36 14.25
C LYS A 56 -26.24 -4.18 14.96
N ARG A 57 -25.42 -5.24 15.04
CA ARG A 57 -24.09 -5.17 15.65
C ARG A 57 -23.11 -4.31 14.84
N ALA A 58 -23.19 -4.36 13.51
CA ALA A 58 -22.33 -3.58 12.63
C ALA A 58 -22.67 -2.08 12.69
N ALA A 59 -23.95 -1.74 12.83
CA ALA A 59 -24.43 -0.39 13.09
C ALA A 59 -23.89 0.20 14.42
N ALA A 60 -23.78 -0.65 15.45
CA ALA A 60 -23.24 -0.26 16.77
C ALA A 60 -21.70 -0.21 16.80
N HIS A 61 -21.01 -0.79 15.81
CA HIS A 61 -19.56 -0.87 15.82
C HIS A 61 -18.92 0.51 15.60
N PRO A 62 -17.91 0.91 16.39
CA PRO A 62 -17.22 2.18 16.21
C PRO A 62 -16.61 2.27 14.80
N SER A 63 -16.87 3.39 14.11
CA SER A 63 -16.35 3.65 12.78
C SER A 63 -14.84 3.85 12.82
N LEU A 64 -14.09 3.11 11.99
CA LEU A 64 -12.67 3.39 11.79
C LEU A 64 -12.51 4.68 11.00
N GLN A 65 -11.81 5.67 11.56
CA GLN A 65 -11.48 6.89 10.85
C GLN A 65 -10.62 6.54 9.63
N ARG A 66 -11.18 6.76 8.43
CA ARG A 66 -10.41 6.61 7.19
C ARG A 66 -9.51 7.83 7.07
N LYS A 67 -8.20 7.62 7.06
CA LYS A 67 -7.25 8.68 6.65
C LYS A 67 -7.49 8.95 5.18
N ASP A 68 -7.72 10.22 4.83
CA ASP A 68 -7.86 10.65 3.45
C ASP A 68 -6.56 10.33 2.70
N LYS A 69 -6.61 9.31 1.85
CA LYS A 69 -5.52 8.99 0.94
C LYS A 69 -5.84 9.65 -0.39
N ALA A 70 -4.89 10.45 -0.88
CA ALA A 70 -4.97 11.00 -2.22
C ALA A 70 -5.31 9.88 -3.23
N PRO A 71 -6.27 10.11 -4.15
CA PRO A 71 -6.78 9.07 -5.02
C PRO A 71 -5.66 8.43 -5.84
N LYS A 72 -5.64 7.10 -5.91
CA LYS A 72 -4.65 6.34 -6.69
C LYS A 72 -4.60 6.80 -8.15
N ALA A 73 -5.72 7.27 -8.69
CA ALA A 73 -5.83 7.89 -10.00
C ALA A 73 -4.97 9.16 -10.13
N ALA A 74 -4.88 10.02 -9.11
CA ALA A 74 -4.01 11.19 -9.15
C ALA A 74 -2.52 10.83 -9.12
N LYS A 75 -2.13 9.78 -8.37
CA LYS A 75 -0.75 9.26 -8.38
C LYS A 75 -0.39 8.54 -9.69
N ALA A 76 -1.31 7.74 -10.23
CA ALA A 76 -1.13 7.05 -11.50
C ALA A 76 -1.12 8.03 -12.68
N ALA A 77 -1.97 9.05 -12.68
CA ALA A 77 -1.95 10.13 -13.68
C ALA A 77 -0.65 10.94 -13.60
N LYS A 78 -0.10 11.18 -12.40
CA LYS A 78 1.20 11.83 -12.24
C LYS A 78 2.35 10.97 -12.78
N GLY A 79 2.30 9.66 -12.57
CA GLY A 79 3.28 8.70 -13.12
C GLY A 79 3.17 8.52 -14.64
N ALA A 80 1.95 8.54 -15.19
CA ALA A 80 1.68 8.40 -16.62
C ALA A 80 2.03 9.67 -17.42
N LYS A 81 1.78 10.87 -16.85
CA LYS A 81 2.20 12.15 -17.47
C LYS A 81 3.72 12.36 -17.45
N THR A 82 4.44 11.66 -16.56
CA THR A 82 5.91 11.58 -16.56
C THR A 82 6.42 10.30 -17.24
N GLY A 83 5.64 9.70 -18.14
CA GLY A 83 5.98 8.46 -18.84
C GLY A 83 7.19 8.57 -19.78
N ALA A 84 7.70 9.77 -20.04
CA ALA A 84 9.05 9.93 -20.56
C ALA A 84 10.03 9.64 -19.42
N ALA A 85 10.75 8.51 -19.52
CA ALA A 85 11.92 8.28 -18.68
C ALA A 85 12.79 9.54 -18.73
N ARG A 86 12.94 10.22 -17.60
CA ARG A 86 13.77 11.43 -17.53
C ARG A 86 15.15 11.05 -18.04
N THR A 87 15.69 11.85 -18.95
CA THR A 87 17.07 11.68 -19.41
C THR A 87 17.97 11.59 -18.17
N PRO A 88 18.76 10.50 -18.03
CA PRO A 88 19.57 10.30 -16.84
C PRO A 88 20.54 11.48 -16.71
N SER A 89 20.65 12.02 -15.49
CA SER A 89 21.63 13.06 -15.20
C SER A 89 23.04 12.53 -15.45
N GLU A 90 24.01 13.43 -15.62
CA GLU A 90 25.42 13.07 -15.76
C GLU A 90 25.89 12.19 -14.58
N TYR A 91 25.44 12.51 -13.37
CA TYR A 91 25.69 11.66 -12.20
C TYR A 91 25.05 10.28 -12.31
N ALA A 92 23.81 10.16 -12.82
CA ALA A 92 23.15 8.87 -12.98
C ALA A 92 23.87 7.97 -14.01
N LYS A 93 24.34 8.56 -15.14
CA LYS A 93 25.16 7.85 -16.13
C LYS A 93 26.48 7.39 -15.50
N PHE A 94 27.12 8.26 -14.73
CA PHE A 94 28.37 7.95 -14.03
C PHE A 94 28.19 6.81 -13.02
N VAL A 95 27.10 6.83 -12.25
CA VAL A 95 26.77 5.77 -11.31
C VAL A 95 26.57 4.46 -12.05
N GLN A 96 25.79 4.44 -13.13
CA GLN A 96 25.56 3.24 -13.93
C GLN A 96 26.86 2.63 -14.47
N ALA A 97 27.82 3.45 -14.89
CA ALA A 97 29.11 2.98 -15.41
C ALA A 97 30.08 2.48 -14.32
N ASN A 98 30.04 3.06 -13.12
CA ASN A 98 31.05 2.79 -12.07
C ASN A 98 30.56 1.87 -10.95
N ILE A 99 29.27 1.61 -10.84
CA ILE A 99 28.72 0.86 -9.71
C ILE A 99 29.24 -0.58 -9.63
N GLY A 100 29.45 -1.22 -10.78
CA GLY A 100 29.98 -2.59 -10.88
C GLY A 100 31.40 -2.74 -10.31
N ARG A 101 32.17 -1.64 -10.25
CA ARG A 101 33.52 -1.65 -9.67
C ARG A 101 33.52 -1.95 -8.17
N PHE A 102 32.37 -1.79 -7.52
CA PHE A 102 32.20 -1.96 -6.08
C PHE A 102 31.33 -3.17 -5.72
N ASP A 103 31.08 -4.12 -6.64
CA ASP A 103 30.13 -5.24 -6.44
C ASP A 103 30.38 -6.13 -5.22
N LYS A 104 31.59 -6.09 -4.66
CA LYS A 104 31.96 -6.78 -3.41
C LYS A 104 31.39 -6.13 -2.15
N LEU A 105 30.86 -4.90 -2.24
CA LEU A 105 30.32 -4.13 -1.12
C LEU A 105 28.78 -4.19 -1.08
N PRO A 106 28.15 -4.05 0.11
CA PRO A 106 26.71 -3.84 0.23
C PRO A 106 26.23 -2.62 -0.55
N HIS A 107 25.00 -2.65 -1.08
CA HIS A 107 24.49 -1.63 -2.01
C HIS A 107 24.65 -0.18 -1.53
N LEU A 108 24.42 0.10 -0.25
CA LEU A 108 24.59 1.44 0.33
C LEU A 108 26.05 1.91 0.28
N ASP A 109 26.99 1.01 0.53
CA ASP A 109 28.41 1.34 0.54
C ASP A 109 28.98 1.46 -0.87
N ARG A 110 28.42 0.70 -1.83
CA ARG A 110 28.68 0.92 -3.26
C ARG A 110 28.30 2.33 -3.70
N MET A 111 27.11 2.80 -3.32
CA MET A 111 26.66 4.17 -3.62
C MET A 111 27.57 5.24 -3.00
N LYS A 112 28.00 5.05 -1.74
CA LYS A 112 28.94 5.98 -1.08
C LYS A 112 30.29 6.04 -1.80
N ALA A 113 30.83 4.88 -2.20
CA ALA A 113 32.10 4.80 -2.90
C ALA A 113 32.04 5.49 -4.28
N VAL A 114 30.97 5.25 -5.04
CA VAL A 114 30.73 5.92 -6.32
C VAL A 114 30.53 7.43 -6.13
N ALA A 115 29.81 7.86 -5.11
CA ALA A 115 29.62 9.28 -4.82
C ALA A 115 30.96 9.98 -4.46
N LYS A 116 31.83 9.30 -3.70
CA LYS A 116 33.18 9.80 -3.40
C LYS A 116 34.03 9.93 -4.66
N LEU A 117 33.98 8.91 -5.53
CA LEU A 117 34.69 8.91 -6.82
C LEU A 117 34.23 10.05 -7.72
N TRP A 118 32.91 10.28 -7.80
CA TRP A 118 32.34 11.39 -8.57
C TRP A 118 32.83 12.76 -8.06
N LYS A 119 32.82 12.99 -6.75
CA LYS A 119 33.33 14.23 -6.15
C LYS A 119 34.80 14.46 -6.46
N GLN A 120 35.64 13.43 -6.36
CA GLN A 120 37.07 13.51 -6.70
C GLN A 120 37.30 13.85 -8.18
N GLN A 121 36.44 13.34 -9.07
CA GLN A 121 36.48 13.68 -10.48
C GLN A 121 36.08 15.14 -10.70
N GLN A 122 35.01 15.63 -10.07
CA GLN A 122 34.59 17.03 -10.17
C GLN A 122 35.70 17.99 -9.71
N THR A 123 36.33 17.73 -8.56
CA THR A 123 37.42 18.57 -8.03
C THR A 123 38.65 18.59 -8.95
N ARG A 124 38.96 17.48 -9.65
CA ARG A 124 40.06 17.42 -10.62
C ARG A 124 39.76 18.14 -11.93
N THR A 125 38.49 18.24 -12.30
CA THR A 125 38.07 18.80 -13.59
C THR A 125 37.73 20.29 -13.49
N GLY A 126 37.96 20.93 -12.34
CA GLY A 126 37.84 22.38 -12.16
C GLY A 126 36.43 22.95 -12.37
N LYS A 127 35.39 22.14 -12.14
CA LYS A 127 33.99 22.59 -12.12
C LYS A 127 33.45 22.63 -10.70
#